data_AF-A0A9W8E4K1-F1
#
_entry.id   AF-A0A9W8E4K1-F1
#
_cell.length_a   1.000
_cell.length_b   1.000
_cell.length_c   1.000
_cell.angle_alpha   90.00
_cell.angle_beta   90.00
_cell.angle_gamma   90.00
#
_symmetry.space_group_name_H-M   'P 1'
#
loop_
_entity.id
_entity.type
_entity.pdbx_description
1 polymer ?
#
loop_
_entity_poly.entity_id
_entity_poly.type
_entity_poly.pdbx_seq_one_letter_code
_entity_poly.pdbx_strand_id
1 'polypeptide(L)'
;MGKSVGIGRSTNPQVLEYLQEVARLKEKAQQHAPKCEPASDQTNLTTTLSTQPEPCLVGIYKENGTLKLRLPRTPTPPGPDDCCQSGCTPCILESYQDELLAHKQVVAALQEEYTAQLKQYDGSVPEITSDSPGTKSALLSTRNPLSEDDQTGKPLLVSKFQPFVATQVDTINHNSIRVICKPIIQPDRSSSQPLSIHAGYHVFLR
;
A
#
# COMPACT_ATOMS: atom_id res chain seq x y z
N MET A 1 38.73 -3.44 12.30
CA MET A 1 38.58 -4.50 11.26
C MET A 1 37.13 -4.47 10.76
N GLY A 2 36.85 -3.74 9.68
CA GLY A 2 35.49 -3.62 9.12
C GLY A 2 35.20 -4.76 8.14
N LYS A 3 34.14 -5.52 8.38
CA LYS A 3 33.66 -6.58 7.47
C LYS A 3 32.79 -5.93 6.38
N SER A 4 33.30 -5.87 5.16
CA SER A 4 32.54 -5.48 3.98
C SER A 4 31.50 -6.56 3.64
N VAL A 5 30.21 -6.21 3.70
CA VAL A 5 29.10 -7.08 3.28
C VAL A 5 29.11 -7.13 1.75
N GLY A 6 29.47 -8.29 1.19
CA GLY A 6 29.40 -8.54 -0.25
C GLY A 6 27.94 -8.62 -0.70
N ILE A 7 27.53 -7.69 -1.55
CA ILE A 7 26.25 -7.77 -2.27
C ILE A 7 26.35 -8.99 -3.21
N GLY A 8 25.64 -10.07 -2.87
CA GLY A 8 25.66 -11.31 -3.64
C GLY A 8 25.16 -11.08 -5.07
N ARG A 9 26.01 -11.38 -6.06
CA ARG A 9 25.61 -11.37 -7.47
C ARG A 9 24.68 -12.56 -7.71
N SER A 10 23.55 -12.32 -8.39
CA SER A 10 22.64 -13.39 -8.81
C SER A 10 23.35 -14.33 -9.78
N THR A 11 23.20 -15.65 -9.61
CA THR A 11 23.73 -16.68 -10.52
C THR A 11 22.69 -17.15 -11.56
N ASN A 12 21.48 -16.61 -11.51
CA ASN A 12 20.42 -16.97 -12.46
C ASN A 12 20.73 -16.37 -13.85
N PRO A 13 20.78 -17.17 -14.93
CA PRO A 13 21.17 -16.71 -16.26
C PRO A 13 20.21 -15.67 -16.85
N GLN A 14 18.90 -15.78 -16.61
CA GLN A 14 17.92 -14.81 -17.08
C GLN A 14 18.08 -13.46 -16.37
N VAL A 15 18.44 -13.48 -15.08
CA VAL A 15 18.70 -12.25 -14.31
C VAL A 15 19.97 -11.57 -14.82
N LEU A 16 20.99 -12.34 -15.20
CA LEU A 16 22.22 -11.79 -15.76
C LEU A 16 22.00 -11.15 -17.13
N GLU A 17 21.25 -11.81 -18.01
CA GLU A 17 20.86 -11.27 -19.32
C GLU A 17 20.04 -9.97 -19.17
N TYR A 18 19.06 -9.96 -18.26
CA TYR A 18 18.30 -8.76 -17.94
C TYR A 18 19.19 -7.62 -17.43
N LEU A 19 20.13 -7.90 -16.52
CA LEU A 19 21.05 -6.89 -15.99
C LEU A 19 21.98 -6.33 -17.08
N GLN A 20 22.41 -7.16 -18.03
CA GLN A 20 23.17 -6.71 -19.20
C GLN A 20 22.34 -5.79 -20.10
N GLU A 21 21.08 -6.14 -20.35
CA GLU A 21 20.19 -5.30 -21.17
C GLU A 21 19.89 -3.96 -20.49
N VAL A 22 19.67 -3.94 -19.18
CA VAL A 22 19.51 -2.70 -18.40
C VAL A 22 20.78 -1.84 -18.47
N ALA A 23 21.97 -2.44 -18.40
CA ALA A 23 23.23 -1.71 -18.52
C ALA A 23 23.35 -1.06 -19.91
N ARG A 24 23.05 -1.81 -20.97
CA ARG A 24 23.04 -1.30 -22.36
C ARG A 24 22.06 -0.14 -22.56
N LEU A 25 20.86 -0.24 -21.99
CA LEU A 25 19.85 0.82 -22.05
C LEU A 25 20.30 2.08 -21.31
N LYS A 26 20.97 1.94 -20.15
CA LYS A 26 21.52 3.07 -19.40
C LYS A 26 22.61 3.80 -20.18
N GLU A 27 23.52 3.08 -20.83
CA GLU A 27 24.55 3.67 -21.70
C GLU A 27 23.92 4.43 -22.88
N LYS A 28 22.93 3.83 -23.54
CA LYS A 28 22.19 4.49 -24.62
C LYS A 28 21.48 5.77 -24.14
N ALA A 29 20.90 5.75 -22.95
CA ALA A 29 20.26 6.91 -22.34
C ALA A 29 21.28 8.01 -21.99
N GLN A 30 22.49 7.66 -21.54
CA GLN A 30 23.57 8.62 -21.28
C GLN A 30 24.12 9.24 -22.57
N GLN A 31 24.21 8.48 -23.67
CA GLN A 31 24.65 9.00 -24.97
C GLN A 31 23.62 9.93 -25.61
N HIS A 32 22.34 9.74 -25.32
CA HIS A 32 21.24 10.58 -25.82
C HIS A 32 20.76 11.65 -24.83
N ALA A 33 21.45 11.83 -23.70
CA ALA A 33 21.10 12.91 -22.77
C ALA A 33 21.37 14.26 -23.47
N PRO A 34 20.35 15.13 -23.64
CA PRO A 34 20.58 16.48 -24.14
C PRO A 34 21.53 17.20 -23.18
N LYS A 35 22.56 17.83 -23.74
CA LYS A 35 23.58 18.58 -23.03
C LYS A 35 22.95 19.84 -22.42
N CYS A 36 22.27 19.70 -21.29
CA CYS A 36 21.89 20.84 -20.47
C CYS A 36 23.14 21.33 -19.75
N GLU A 37 23.64 22.49 -20.18
CA GLU A 37 24.72 23.20 -19.52
C GLU A 37 24.33 23.56 -18.07
N PRO A 38 25.27 23.53 -17.12
CA PRO A 38 24.99 23.93 -15.75
C PRO A 38 24.88 25.46 -15.70
N ALA A 39 23.66 25.98 -15.75
CA ALA A 39 23.39 27.36 -15.39
C ALA A 39 23.52 27.50 -13.86
N SER A 40 24.55 28.25 -13.47
CA SER A 40 24.84 28.69 -12.12
C SER A 40 23.76 29.65 -11.59
N ASP A 41 23.71 29.70 -10.26
CA ASP A 41 23.20 30.77 -9.40
C ASP A 41 21.69 30.89 -9.12
N GLN A 42 21.36 30.37 -7.93
CA GLN A 42 20.63 31.03 -6.84
C GLN A 42 19.20 31.54 -7.12
N THR A 43 18.22 30.95 -6.43
CA THR A 43 17.74 31.50 -5.16
C THR A 43 16.68 30.61 -4.52
N ASN A 44 16.71 30.61 -3.19
CA ASN A 44 15.91 29.81 -2.28
C ASN A 44 14.39 29.92 -2.51
N LEU A 45 13.73 28.78 -2.68
CA LEU A 45 12.39 28.58 -2.15
C LEU A 45 12.44 27.43 -1.16
N THR A 46 12.78 27.81 0.06
CA THR A 46 12.41 27.10 1.29
C THR A 46 10.88 27.09 1.35
N THR A 47 10.26 26.12 0.65
CA THR A 47 8.88 25.75 0.94
C THR A 47 8.92 24.96 2.24
N THR A 48 8.64 25.70 3.30
CA THR A 48 8.24 25.26 4.62
C THR A 48 7.67 23.85 4.63
N LEU A 49 8.39 22.99 5.34
CA LEU A 49 7.97 21.74 5.96
C LEU A 49 6.72 22.02 6.82
N SER A 50 5.56 22.09 6.17
CA SER A 50 4.26 22.08 6.84
C SER A 50 3.98 20.64 7.18
N THR A 51 4.03 20.31 8.47
CA THR A 51 3.52 19.09 9.12
C THR A 51 2.45 18.42 8.27
N GLN A 52 2.82 17.41 7.48
CA GLN A 52 1.86 16.53 6.82
C GLN A 52 1.48 15.44 7.83
N PRO A 53 0.23 15.41 8.32
CA PRO A 53 -0.27 14.26 9.06
C PRO A 53 -0.55 13.15 8.06
N GLU A 54 0.28 12.11 8.05
CA GLU A 54 0.08 10.83 7.35
C GLU A 54 -0.07 10.95 5.80
N PRO A 55 0.33 9.93 5.02
CA PRO A 55 0.00 9.91 3.60
C PRO A 55 -1.52 9.99 3.45
N CYS A 56 -2.01 11.03 2.78
CA CYS A 56 -3.42 11.21 2.50
C CYS A 56 -3.91 10.06 1.61
N LEU A 57 -4.37 8.97 2.22
CA LEU A 57 -4.94 7.81 1.53
C LEU A 57 -6.21 8.26 0.79
N VAL A 58 -6.08 8.57 -0.50
CA VAL A 58 -7.22 8.75 -1.40
C VAL A 58 -7.77 7.37 -1.73
N GLY A 59 -9.09 7.19 -1.61
CA GLY A 59 -9.77 5.93 -1.84
C GLY A 59 -10.66 5.50 -0.69
N ILE A 60 -11.04 4.22 -0.71
CA ILE A 60 -11.88 3.59 0.31
C ILE A 60 -10.99 2.85 1.30
N TYR A 61 -11.18 3.09 2.58
CA TYR A 61 -10.39 2.47 3.65
C TYR A 61 -11.27 2.17 4.87
N LYS A 62 -10.76 1.33 5.78
CA LYS A 62 -11.42 1.00 7.04
C LYS A 62 -10.70 1.71 8.17
N GLU A 63 -11.43 2.51 8.95
CA GLU A 63 -10.93 3.16 10.15
C GLU A 63 -11.79 2.71 11.33
N ASN A 64 -11.18 2.06 12.32
CA ASN A 64 -11.88 1.51 13.50
C ASN A 64 -13.08 0.61 13.11
N GLY A 65 -12.92 -0.23 12.08
CA GLY A 65 -13.97 -1.11 11.58
C GLY A 65 -15.05 -0.42 10.73
N THR A 66 -15.00 0.91 10.59
CA THR A 66 -15.95 1.69 9.80
C THR A 66 -15.39 1.98 8.41
N LEU A 67 -16.19 1.73 7.37
CA LEU A 67 -15.82 2.04 5.99
C LEU A 67 -15.87 3.55 5.76
N LYS A 68 -14.75 4.16 5.35
CA LYS A 68 -14.63 5.58 5.01
C LYS A 68 -14.18 5.78 3.58
N LEU A 69 -14.65 6.87 2.98
CA LEU A 69 -14.31 7.32 1.64
C LEU A 69 -13.55 8.65 1.74
N ARG A 70 -12.37 8.73 1.11
CA ARG A 70 -11.63 9.99 0.93
C ARG A 70 -11.44 10.26 -0.55
N LEU A 71 -12.01 11.37 -1.00
CA LEU A 71 -11.94 11.81 -2.39
C LEU A 71 -10.63 12.56 -2.69
N PRO A 72 -10.15 12.53 -3.94
CA PRO A 72 -9.04 13.37 -4.37
C PRO A 72 -9.42 14.86 -4.26
N ARG A 73 -8.42 15.70 -3.98
CA ARG A 73 -8.60 17.16 -3.97
C ARG A 73 -8.97 17.65 -5.37
N THR A 74 -9.94 18.53 -5.46
CA THR A 74 -10.33 19.19 -6.71
C THR A 74 -9.16 20.01 -7.27
N PRO A 75 -8.89 19.94 -8.59
CA PRO A 75 -7.89 20.79 -9.21
C PRO A 75 -8.23 22.26 -8.99
N THR A 76 -7.20 23.08 -8.79
CA THR A 76 -7.37 24.52 -8.56
C THR A 76 -7.40 25.22 -9.92
N PRO A 77 -8.37 26.11 -10.19
CA PRO A 77 -8.40 26.84 -11.44
C PRO A 77 -7.16 27.73 -11.57
N PRO A 78 -6.64 27.93 -12.80
CA PRO A 78 -5.56 28.88 -13.03
C PRO A 78 -6.03 30.30 -12.67
N GLY A 79 -5.10 31.12 -12.17
CA GLY A 79 -5.36 32.53 -11.90
C GLY A 79 -5.60 33.32 -13.19
N PRO A 80 -6.15 34.54 -13.09
CA PRO A 80 -6.37 35.39 -14.26
C PRO A 80 -5.06 35.77 -14.96
N ASP A 81 -3.96 35.90 -14.20
CA ASP A 81 -2.63 36.25 -14.72
C ASP A 81 -1.87 35.04 -15.29
N ASP A 82 -2.30 33.81 -14.96
CA ASP A 82 -1.72 32.57 -15.51
C ASP A 82 -2.20 32.32 -16.96
N CYS A 83 -3.34 32.90 -17.34
CA CYS A 83 -3.92 32.76 -18.67
C CYS A 83 -3.46 33.90 -19.58
N CYS A 84 -2.67 33.58 -20.60
CA CYS A 84 -2.22 34.56 -21.61
C CYS A 84 -3.38 35.17 -22.44
N GLN A 85 -4.59 34.59 -22.38
CA GLN A 85 -5.80 34.91 -23.18
C GLN A 85 -5.58 34.99 -24.71
N SER A 86 -4.40 34.57 -25.18
CA SER A 86 -3.94 34.76 -26.55
C SER A 86 -3.94 33.45 -27.35
N GLY A 87 -4.57 32.39 -26.82
CA GLY A 87 -4.61 31.08 -27.49
C GLY A 87 -3.27 30.36 -27.54
N CYS A 88 -2.46 30.44 -26.47
CA CYS A 88 -1.16 29.77 -26.39
C CYS A 88 -1.30 28.24 -26.39
N THR A 89 -0.35 27.51 -27.00
CA THR A 89 -0.27 26.04 -26.95
C THR A 89 1.01 25.62 -26.20
N PRO A 90 0.90 24.84 -25.10
CA PRO A 90 -0.32 24.30 -24.49
C PRO A 90 -1.15 25.37 -23.77
N CYS A 91 -2.48 25.27 -23.85
CA CYS A 91 -3.39 26.18 -23.15
C CYS A 91 -3.60 25.70 -21.71
N ILE A 92 -3.33 26.56 -20.73
CA ILE A 92 -3.51 26.22 -19.30
C ILE A 92 -4.97 25.87 -18.97
N LEU A 93 -5.92 26.50 -19.66
CA LEU A 93 -7.35 26.22 -19.48
C LEU A 93 -7.73 24.85 -20.05
N GLU A 94 -7.06 24.38 -21.11
CA GLU A 94 -7.27 23.02 -21.63
C GLU A 94 -6.70 21.99 -20.64
N SER A 95 -5.47 22.19 -20.17
CA SER A 95 -4.87 21.32 -19.13
C SER A 95 -5.74 21.23 -17.88
N TYR A 96 -6.26 22.37 -17.40
CA TYR A 96 -7.17 22.40 -16.26
C TYR A 96 -8.47 21.65 -16.53
N GLN A 97 -9.04 21.78 -17.73
CA GLN A 97 -10.25 21.04 -18.11
C GLN A 97 -9.99 19.53 -18.14
N ASP A 98 -8.86 19.10 -18.67
CA ASP A 98 -8.46 17.68 -18.69
C ASP A 98 -8.29 17.12 -17.28
N GLU A 99 -7.61 17.86 -16.39
CA GLU A 99 -7.47 17.51 -14.98
C GLU A 99 -8.82 17.42 -14.28
N LEU A 100 -9.74 18.34 -14.58
CA LEU A 100 -11.09 18.37 -14.02
C LEU A 100 -11.93 17.17 -14.51
N LEU A 101 -11.77 16.76 -15.77
CA LEU A 101 -12.41 15.55 -16.30
C LEU A 101 -11.86 14.30 -15.62
N ALA A 102 -10.54 14.18 -15.49
CA ALA A 102 -9.90 13.07 -14.80
C ALA A 102 -10.35 13.00 -13.32
N HIS A 103 -10.41 14.14 -12.63
CA HIS A 103 -10.89 14.23 -11.25
C HIS A 103 -12.31 13.69 -11.11
N LYS A 104 -13.24 14.11 -11.98
CA LYS A 104 -14.63 13.66 -11.99
C LYS A 104 -14.75 12.15 -12.18
N GLN A 105 -13.95 11.58 -13.08
CA GLN A 105 -13.95 10.13 -13.34
C GLN A 105 -13.50 9.34 -12.10
N VAL A 106 -12.42 9.78 -11.44
CA VAL A 106 -11.92 9.13 -10.22
C VAL A 106 -12.93 9.24 -9.08
N VAL A 107 -13.54 10.42 -8.88
CA VAL A 107 -14.57 10.61 -7.85
C VAL A 107 -15.78 9.70 -8.08
N ALA A 108 -16.27 9.61 -9.31
CA ALA A 108 -17.40 8.76 -9.65
C ALA A 108 -17.11 7.27 -9.37
N ALA A 109 -15.96 6.77 -9.81
CA ALA A 109 -15.54 5.39 -9.57
C ALA A 109 -15.46 5.07 -8.07
N LEU A 110 -14.83 5.96 -7.29
CA LEU A 110 -14.70 5.77 -5.83
C LEU A 110 -16.05 5.81 -5.11
N GLN A 111 -16.97 6.67 -5.54
CA GLN A 111 -18.31 6.72 -4.97
C GLN A 111 -19.10 5.44 -5.26
N GLU A 112 -19.03 4.95 -6.51
CA GLU A 112 -19.68 3.69 -6.90
C GLU A 112 -19.14 2.51 -6.07
N GLU A 113 -17.82 2.34 -6.01
CA GLU A 113 -17.16 1.31 -5.22
C GLU A 113 -17.54 1.41 -3.73
N TYR A 114 -17.62 2.61 -3.17
CA TYR A 114 -17.98 2.84 -1.76
C TYR A 114 -19.41 2.39 -1.48
N THR A 115 -20.36 2.74 -2.35
CA THR A 115 -21.76 2.32 -2.20
C THR A 115 -21.92 0.80 -2.36
N ALA A 116 -21.14 0.17 -3.24
CA ALA A 116 -21.13 -1.28 -3.39
C ALA A 116 -20.62 -1.98 -2.12
N GLN A 117 -19.55 -1.45 -1.51
CA GLN A 117 -18.98 -2.00 -0.27
C GLN A 117 -19.88 -1.78 0.95
N LEU A 118 -20.58 -0.65 1.04
CA LEU A 118 -21.57 -0.41 2.10
C LEU A 118 -22.69 -1.46 2.09
N LYS A 119 -23.20 -1.82 0.90
CA LYS A 119 -24.22 -2.87 0.77
C LYS A 119 -23.74 -4.25 1.24
N GLN A 120 -22.44 -4.53 1.11
CA GLN A 120 -21.86 -5.79 1.59
C GLN A 120 -21.69 -5.81 3.12
N TYR A 121 -21.51 -4.65 3.76
CA TYR A 121 -21.27 -4.54 5.20
C TYR A 121 -22.56 -4.61 6.05
N ASP A 122 -23.71 -4.24 5.48
CA ASP A 122 -25.02 -4.28 6.14
C ASP A 122 -25.54 -5.72 6.38
N GLY A 123 -24.88 -6.74 5.81
CA GLY A 123 -25.25 -8.15 5.94
C GLY A 123 -24.60 -8.91 7.11
N SER A 124 -23.72 -8.28 7.90
CA SER A 124 -23.02 -8.93 9.02
C SER A 124 -23.18 -8.14 10.32
N VAL A 125 -24.37 -8.17 10.90
CA VAL A 125 -24.54 -7.91 12.33
C VAL A 125 -24.17 -9.20 13.06
N PRO A 126 -23.09 -9.27 13.85
CA PRO A 126 -23.06 -10.25 14.92
C PRO A 126 -24.20 -9.87 15.87
N GLU A 127 -25.23 -10.72 15.87
CA GLU A 127 -26.31 -10.73 16.84
C GLU A 127 -25.67 -10.78 18.23
N ILE A 128 -25.46 -9.61 18.83
CA ILE A 128 -25.16 -9.51 20.25
C ILE A 128 -26.50 -9.81 20.91
N THR A 129 -26.76 -11.09 21.17
CA THR A 129 -27.87 -11.51 22.01
C THR A 129 -27.68 -10.83 23.36
N SER A 130 -28.47 -9.76 23.55
CA SER A 130 -28.67 -9.12 24.84
C SER A 130 -29.51 -10.04 25.71
N ASP A 131 -28.90 -11.13 26.17
CA ASP A 131 -29.43 -11.90 27.29
C ASP A 131 -29.06 -11.17 28.58
N SER A 132 -30.09 -10.65 29.23
CA SER A 132 -30.05 -10.22 30.62
C SER A 132 -29.60 -11.38 31.50
N PRO A 133 -28.91 -11.09 32.61
CA PRO A 133 -29.49 -11.60 33.86
C PRO A 133 -29.37 -10.60 35.01
N GLY A 134 -30.50 -10.36 35.65
CA GLY A 134 -30.54 -9.77 36.98
C GLY A 134 -30.00 -10.75 38.03
N THR A 135 -29.18 -10.20 38.90
CA THR A 135 -29.34 -10.33 40.36
C THR A 135 -28.92 -11.65 41.05
N LYS A 136 -27.75 -11.54 41.70
CA LYS A 136 -27.34 -11.99 43.05
C LYS A 136 -26.51 -13.28 43.25
N SER A 137 -25.44 -13.02 44.00
CA SER A 137 -24.84 -13.80 45.09
C SER A 137 -23.72 -14.79 44.77
N ALA A 138 -22.51 -14.30 45.06
CA ALA A 138 -21.57 -14.84 46.05
C ALA A 138 -20.99 -16.23 45.83
N LEU A 139 -19.67 -16.31 45.61
CA LEU A 139 -18.70 -16.63 46.67
C LEU A 139 -17.25 -16.66 46.15
N LEU A 140 -16.39 -16.03 46.95
CA LEU A 140 -14.95 -16.21 47.20
C LEU A 140 -13.96 -16.69 46.12
N SER A 141 -12.87 -15.91 46.04
CA SER A 141 -11.45 -16.31 45.94
C SER A 141 -11.07 -17.23 44.77
N THR A 142 -10.13 -16.85 43.92
CA THR A 142 -8.71 -16.81 44.29
C THR A 142 -7.93 -16.06 43.20
N ARG A 143 -7.08 -15.11 43.61
CA ARG A 143 -5.97 -14.64 42.77
C ARG A 143 -5.00 -15.80 42.58
N ASN A 144 -4.72 -16.17 41.33
CA ASN A 144 -3.40 -16.73 41.01
C ASN A 144 -2.91 -16.21 39.65
N PRO A 145 -1.59 -15.94 39.52
CA PRO A 145 -0.95 -15.40 38.34
C PRO A 145 -0.51 -16.51 37.37
N LEU A 146 -0.28 -16.12 36.13
CA LEU A 146 0.49 -16.83 35.09
C LEU A 146 -0.01 -18.24 34.70
N SER A 147 -0.51 -18.34 33.48
CA SER A 147 -0.40 -19.54 32.67
C SER A 147 0.04 -19.10 31.27
N GLU A 148 1.36 -18.99 31.12
CA GLU A 148 2.05 -18.92 29.84
C GLU A 148 2.03 -20.33 29.23
N ASP A 149 0.91 -20.74 28.66
CA ASP A 149 0.84 -21.95 27.83
C ASP A 149 -0.22 -21.77 26.76
N ASP A 150 0.06 -20.89 25.82
CA ASP A 150 -0.58 -20.93 24.51
C ASP A 150 0.51 -20.94 23.45
N GLN A 151 0.92 -22.14 23.05
CA GLN A 151 1.86 -22.41 21.95
C GLN A 151 1.20 -22.11 20.59
N THR A 152 0.73 -20.88 20.43
CA THR A 152 0.19 -20.37 19.18
C THR A 152 1.34 -19.83 18.33
N GLY A 153 1.84 -20.70 17.44
CA GLY A 153 2.60 -20.39 16.21
C GLY A 153 3.81 -19.47 16.34
N LYS A 154 5.01 -20.00 16.15
CA LYS A 154 6.24 -19.18 16.05
C LYS A 154 6.03 -18.06 15.01
N PRO A 155 6.14 -16.78 15.39
CA PRO A 155 5.94 -15.67 14.47
C PRO A 155 6.93 -15.77 13.32
N LEU A 156 6.53 -15.30 12.14
CA LEU A 156 7.44 -15.22 11.00
C LEU A 156 8.63 -14.32 11.34
N LEU A 157 9.78 -14.94 11.53
CA LEU A 157 11.02 -14.22 11.76
C LEU A 157 11.47 -13.57 10.46
N VAL A 158 11.79 -12.28 10.51
CA VAL A 158 12.35 -11.50 9.39
C VAL A 158 13.57 -12.20 8.76
N SER A 159 14.31 -12.98 9.55
CA SER A 159 15.49 -13.73 9.12
C SER A 159 15.21 -15.02 8.35
N LYS A 160 13.95 -15.48 8.28
CA LYS A 160 13.61 -16.77 7.67
C LYS A 160 12.66 -16.59 6.50
N PHE A 161 13.19 -16.87 5.30
CA PHE A 161 12.38 -16.96 4.10
C PHE A 161 11.48 -18.20 4.14
N GLN A 162 10.20 -18.03 3.81
CA GLN A 162 9.23 -19.12 3.71
C GLN A 162 8.67 -19.16 2.28
N PRO A 163 8.84 -20.27 1.54
CA PRO A 163 8.30 -20.39 0.19
C PRO A 163 6.77 -20.48 0.23
N PHE A 164 6.13 -19.88 -0.77
CA PHE A 164 4.67 -19.91 -0.95
C PHE A 164 4.32 -20.08 -2.43
N VAL A 165 3.07 -20.44 -2.70
CA VAL A 165 2.48 -20.49 -4.03
C VAL A 165 1.27 -19.55 -4.07
N ALA A 166 1.16 -18.74 -5.14
CA ALA A 166 -0.04 -17.97 -5.40
C ALA A 166 -1.14 -18.93 -5.87
N THR A 167 -2.22 -19.04 -5.09
CA THR A 167 -3.35 -19.92 -5.41
C THR A 167 -4.45 -19.21 -6.16
N GLN A 168 -4.56 -17.89 -6.02
CA GLN A 168 -5.58 -17.09 -6.69
C GLN A 168 -5.06 -15.66 -6.89
N VAL A 169 -5.39 -15.07 -8.03
CA VAL A 169 -5.10 -13.68 -8.37
C VAL A 169 -6.39 -13.05 -8.87
N ASP A 170 -6.92 -12.08 -8.12
CA ASP A 170 -8.13 -11.35 -8.48
C ASP A 170 -7.75 -9.91 -8.80
N THR A 171 -8.26 -9.37 -9.92
CA THR A 171 -8.17 -7.93 -10.18
C THR A 171 -9.22 -7.22 -9.33
N ILE A 172 -8.79 -6.34 -8.43
CA ILE A 172 -9.71 -5.54 -7.62
C ILE A 172 -10.17 -4.33 -8.45
N ASN A 173 -9.24 -3.65 -9.12
CA ASN A 173 -9.51 -2.54 -10.04
C ASN A 173 -8.37 -2.41 -11.06
N HIS A 174 -8.40 -1.36 -11.89
CA HIS A 174 -7.45 -1.13 -12.98
C HIS A 174 -5.98 -1.00 -12.55
N ASN A 175 -5.69 -0.77 -11.26
CA ASN A 175 -4.33 -0.60 -10.75
C ASN A 175 -4.03 -1.44 -9.50
N SER A 176 -4.89 -2.39 -9.13
CA SER A 176 -4.65 -3.23 -7.96
C SER A 176 -5.15 -4.66 -8.15
N ILE A 177 -4.35 -5.60 -7.65
CA ILE A 177 -4.64 -7.02 -7.64
C ILE A 177 -4.59 -7.54 -6.21
N ARG A 178 -5.47 -8.50 -5.90
CA ARG A 178 -5.42 -9.32 -4.70
C ARG A 178 -4.76 -10.64 -5.05
N VAL A 179 -3.69 -10.99 -4.35
CA VAL A 179 -3.04 -12.29 -4.48
C VAL A 179 -3.28 -13.10 -3.21
N ILE A 180 -3.89 -14.28 -3.35
CA ILE A 180 -4.06 -15.23 -2.25
C ILE A 180 -2.93 -16.24 -2.36
N CYS A 181 -2.13 -16.36 -1.30
CA CYS A 181 -0.97 -17.23 -1.24
C CYS A 181 -1.17 -18.34 -0.21
N LYS A 182 -0.60 -19.52 -0.47
CA LYS A 182 -0.48 -20.61 0.51
C LYS A 182 0.99 -20.99 0.72
N PRO A 183 1.44 -21.25 1.95
CA PRO A 183 2.80 -21.71 2.19
C PRO A 183 3.03 -23.06 1.51
N ILE A 184 4.21 -23.25 0.92
CA ILE A 184 4.63 -24.56 0.43
C ILE A 184 5.12 -25.36 1.64
N ILE A 185 4.31 -26.35 2.05
CA ILE A 185 4.69 -27.29 3.11
C ILE A 185 5.70 -28.25 2.50
N GLN A 186 6.96 -28.14 2.90
CA GLN A 186 7.97 -29.12 2.51
C GLN A 186 7.67 -30.44 3.25
N PRO A 187 7.64 -31.59 2.55
CA PRO A 187 7.23 -32.87 3.12
C PRO A 187 8.15 -33.36 4.26
N ASP A 188 9.34 -32.78 4.39
CA ASP A 188 10.36 -33.19 5.37
C ASP A 188 10.29 -32.41 6.70
N ARG A 189 9.25 -31.57 6.90
CA ARG A 189 9.02 -30.87 8.16
C ARG A 189 7.60 -31.16 8.66
N SER A 190 7.53 -32.00 9.69
CA SER A 190 6.34 -32.47 10.41
C SER A 190 5.51 -31.38 11.12
N SER A 191 5.74 -30.10 10.86
CA SER A 191 4.95 -29.01 11.43
C SER A 191 4.28 -28.21 10.32
N SER A 192 3.07 -28.60 9.93
CA SER A 192 2.13 -27.76 9.19
C SER A 192 1.58 -26.67 10.12
N GLN A 193 2.45 -25.80 10.65
CA GLN A 193 1.98 -24.67 11.45
C GLN A 193 1.49 -23.56 10.51
N PRO A 194 0.29 -23.02 10.72
CA PRO A 194 -0.21 -21.88 9.98
C PRO A 194 0.74 -20.69 10.18
N LEU A 195 0.88 -19.85 9.15
CA LEU A 195 1.66 -18.62 9.24
C LEU A 195 0.98 -17.69 10.25
N SER A 196 1.54 -17.54 11.45
CA SER A 196 1.05 -16.59 12.45
C SER A 196 1.52 -15.19 12.10
N ILE A 197 0.80 -14.54 11.18
CA ILE A 197 0.93 -13.11 10.91
C ILE A 197 -0.23 -12.42 11.61
N HIS A 198 0.07 -11.57 12.58
CA HIS A 198 -0.96 -10.78 13.25
C HIS A 198 -1.46 -9.66 12.33
N ALA A 199 -2.71 -9.23 12.53
CA ALA A 199 -3.26 -8.08 11.83
C ALA A 199 -2.38 -6.84 12.07
N GLY A 200 -2.15 -6.05 11.02
CA GLY A 200 -1.30 -4.84 11.06
C GLY A 200 0.19 -5.09 10.76
N TYR A 201 0.60 -6.34 10.52
CA TYR A 201 1.97 -6.66 10.10
C TYR A 201 2.09 -6.67 8.58
N HIS A 202 3.25 -6.23 8.09
CA HIS A 202 3.60 -6.28 6.67
C HIS A 202 4.57 -7.44 6.40
N VAL A 203 4.51 -7.99 5.18
CA VAL A 203 5.41 -9.03 4.71
C VAL A 203 6.24 -8.53 3.54
N PHE A 204 7.52 -8.91 3.50
CA PHE A 204 8.38 -8.65 2.36
C PHE A 204 8.26 -9.81 1.37
N LEU A 205 7.84 -9.50 0.15
CA LEU A 205 7.83 -10.43 -0.97
C LEU A 205 9.12 -10.23 -1.76
N ARG A 206 9.76 -11.34 -2.15
CA ARG A 206 10.98 -11.35 -2.96
C ARG A 206 10.77 -12.16 -4.21
#